data_AF-A0A972HN92-F1
#
_entry.id   AF-A0A972HN92-F1
#
_cell.length_a   1.000
_cell.length_b   1.000
_cell.length_c   1.000
_cell.angle_alpha   90.00
_cell.angle_beta   90.00
_cell.angle_gamma   90.00
#
_symmetry.space_group_name_H-M   'P 1'
#
loop_
_entity.id
_entity.type
_entity.pdbx_description
1 polymer ?
#
loop_
_entity_poly.entity_id
_entity_poly.type
_entity_poly.pdbx_seq_one_letter_code
_entity_poly.pdbx_strand_id
1 'polypeptide(L)'
;MLDQIIENIIQKIRREVVQPGMDRIPLTYIMTRNIPDSVKHFFDQEVEIWLREEADKFSTSDRFDYDLPEVRVLIDKIFDILKQTATFHITVFNRLLERAIKLEANYLIRPHQTLTQFLFKDSFTITTMEVYDMLKYFEKFQYYKDALTDYFNLKYMREISQPQFEELIEAIDKQVFSKNTVETTLQMVKTIVNFLNEGRTPPSDTISLEILLTAFNDRNLSPFVHLVEQEQRAGTQEISLADLEQMLRSGKPLSEVKAAAEAERKLEEIADIEEEKPEVQVESITVSEVTEPPPVVEEKEEEELLEEEEEEVEEVGKAAEQLADVVAEKIKGDHLEDLHKLIKPKQRKKFIKKIFRKNESQYLEFIDLLNRIPDWKKASRTIDEYFMTASINPYSKEALEFSDLVYNRYFPKDRPLTEDEF
;
A
#
# COMPACT_ATOMS: atom_id res chain seq x y z
N MET A 1 17.30 19.63 -6.33
CA MET A 1 16.18 20.42 -5.74
C MET A 1 15.55 19.67 -4.57
N LEU A 2 15.20 18.40 -4.74
CA LEU A 2 14.59 17.56 -3.69
C LEU A 2 15.42 17.49 -2.40
N ASP A 3 16.74 17.25 -2.48
CA ASP A 3 17.60 17.18 -1.30
C ASP A 3 17.60 18.46 -0.45
N GLN A 4 17.53 19.62 -1.11
CA GLN A 4 17.45 20.91 -0.41
C GLN A 4 16.10 21.06 0.30
N ILE A 5 15.00 20.61 -0.31
CA ILE A 5 13.67 20.63 0.30
C ILE A 5 13.66 19.70 1.52
N ILE A 6 14.19 18.49 1.39
CA ILE A 6 14.32 17.52 2.50
C ILE A 6 15.12 18.15 3.65
N GLU A 7 16.27 18.75 3.37
CA GLU A 7 17.08 19.40 4.40
C GLU A 7 16.32 20.55 5.08
N ASN A 8 15.56 21.35 4.31
CA ASN A 8 14.74 22.41 4.88
C ASN A 8 13.66 21.87 5.83
N ILE A 9 12.99 20.76 5.47
CA ILE A 9 11.99 20.10 6.32
C ILE A 9 12.65 19.62 7.62
N ILE A 10 13.79 18.93 7.52
CA ILE A 10 14.55 18.43 8.68
C ILE A 10 14.93 19.59 9.61
N GLN A 11 15.48 20.69 9.07
CA GLN A 11 15.86 21.84 9.88
C GLN A 11 14.67 22.54 10.52
N LYS A 12 13.53 22.63 9.82
CA LYS A 12 12.29 23.20 10.37
C LYS A 12 11.79 22.37 11.55
N ILE A 13 11.68 21.06 11.39
CA ILE A 13 11.25 20.15 12.47
C ILE A 13 12.24 20.18 13.63
N ARG A 14 13.54 20.18 13.35
CA ARG A 14 14.57 20.25 14.39
C ARG A 14 14.42 21.52 15.24
N ARG A 15 14.15 22.67 14.63
CA ARG A 15 13.91 23.94 15.36
C ARG A 15 12.64 23.90 16.21
N GLU A 16 11.60 23.22 15.74
CA GLU A 16 10.33 23.07 16.45
C GLU A 16 10.45 22.13 17.67
N VAL A 17 11.20 21.04 17.53
CA VAL A 17 11.29 19.99 18.55
C VAL A 17 12.43 20.26 19.54
N VAL A 18 13.62 20.61 19.06
CA VAL A 18 14.85 20.65 19.88
C VAL A 18 15.01 22.00 20.58
N GLN A 19 14.98 21.98 21.91
CA GLN A 19 15.25 23.15 22.75
C GLN A 19 16.72 23.21 23.21
N PRO A 20 17.27 24.41 23.53
CA PRO A 20 18.61 24.53 24.10
C PRO A 20 18.78 23.71 25.40
N GLY A 21 19.82 22.87 25.45
CA GLY A 21 20.11 22.02 26.61
C GLY A 21 19.30 20.71 26.68
N MET A 22 18.54 20.38 25.63
CA MET A 22 17.77 19.14 25.56
C MET A 22 18.61 17.99 25.00
N ASP A 23 18.99 17.02 25.85
CA ASP A 23 19.74 15.83 25.43
C ASP A 23 18.85 14.61 25.14
N ARG A 24 17.66 14.58 25.75
CA ARG A 24 16.67 13.51 25.57
C ARG A 24 15.32 14.10 25.23
N ILE A 25 14.66 13.48 24.25
CA ILE A 25 13.39 13.95 23.69
C ILE A 25 12.36 12.83 23.94
N PRO A 26 11.36 13.04 24.80
CA PRO A 26 10.30 12.04 25.02
C PRO A 26 9.40 11.86 23.80
N LEU A 27 8.95 10.62 23.54
CA LEU A 27 7.97 10.34 22.46
C LEU A 27 6.70 11.17 22.66
N THR A 28 6.15 11.17 23.88
CA THR A 28 4.95 11.94 24.23
C THR A 28 5.11 13.44 23.93
N TYR A 29 6.31 14.00 24.12
CA TYR A 29 6.59 15.38 23.76
C TYR A 29 6.56 15.59 22.24
N ILE A 30 7.16 14.69 21.44
CA ILE A 30 7.12 14.72 19.97
C ILE A 30 5.67 14.72 19.47
N MET A 31 4.80 13.87 20.04
CA MET A 31 3.39 13.78 19.66
C MET A 31 2.62 15.10 19.85
N THR A 32 3.05 15.96 20.79
CA THR A 32 2.42 17.27 21.03
C THR A 32 2.93 18.41 20.14
N ARG A 33 4.01 18.18 19.35
CA ARG A 33 4.61 19.25 18.54
C ARG A 33 3.84 19.47 17.25
N ASN A 34 3.91 20.69 16.72
CA ASN A 34 3.32 21.04 15.43
C ASN A 34 4.25 20.63 14.28
N ILE A 35 4.41 19.32 14.11
CA ILE A 35 5.22 18.68 13.06
C ILE A 35 4.30 17.72 12.27
N PRO A 36 4.71 17.30 11.06
CA PRO A 36 3.90 16.40 10.23
C PRO A 36 3.55 15.09 10.96
N ASP A 37 2.33 14.61 10.74
CA ASP A 37 1.84 13.40 11.41
C ASP A 37 2.59 12.13 10.95
N SER A 38 3.05 12.11 9.69
CA SER A 38 3.93 11.06 9.16
C SER A 38 5.21 10.89 9.99
N VAL A 39 5.78 12.00 10.46
CA VAL A 39 6.99 12.01 11.29
C VAL A 39 6.66 11.52 12.70
N LYS A 40 5.56 11.98 13.29
CA LYS A 40 5.11 11.51 14.61
C LYS A 40 4.87 10.01 14.59
N HIS A 41 4.16 9.54 13.57
CA HIS A 41 3.85 8.14 13.34
C HIS A 41 5.12 7.29 13.17
N PHE A 42 6.09 7.78 12.39
CA PHE A 42 7.40 7.11 12.25
C PHE A 42 8.09 6.91 13.62
N PHE A 43 8.13 7.94 14.47
CA PHE A 43 8.72 7.82 15.80
C PHE A 43 7.92 6.88 16.73
N ASP A 44 6.59 6.84 16.61
CA ASP A 44 5.76 5.85 17.32
C ASP A 44 6.10 4.42 16.88
N GLN A 45 6.22 4.19 15.58
CA GLN A 45 6.57 2.87 15.04
C GLN A 45 7.98 2.42 15.45
N GLU A 46 8.96 3.32 15.54
CA GLU A 46 10.29 2.98 16.05
C GLU A 46 10.23 2.53 17.53
N VAL A 47 9.37 3.15 18.35
CA VAL A 47 9.16 2.71 19.74
C VAL A 47 8.43 1.37 19.80
N GLU A 48 7.42 1.15 18.96
CA GLU A 48 6.74 -0.15 18.85
C GLU A 48 7.72 -1.28 18.50
N ILE A 49 8.69 -1.04 17.62
CA ILE A 49 9.77 -2.00 17.34
C ILE A 49 10.59 -2.27 18.60
N TRP A 50 11.02 -1.24 19.33
CA TRP A 50 11.78 -1.45 20.57
C TRP A 50 11.01 -2.26 21.60
N LEU A 51 9.71 -2.00 21.75
CA LEU A 51 8.85 -2.74 22.67
C LEU A 51 8.72 -4.20 22.26
N ARG A 52 8.64 -4.48 20.95
CA ARG A 52 8.63 -5.86 20.43
C ARG A 52 9.96 -6.58 20.68
N GLU A 53 11.08 -5.93 20.44
CA GLU A 53 12.41 -6.50 20.74
C GLU A 53 12.56 -6.82 22.24
N GLU A 54 11.95 -6.02 23.12
CA GLU A 54 11.86 -6.34 24.54
C GLU A 54 10.87 -7.48 24.83
N ALA A 55 9.72 -7.54 24.14
CA ALA A 55 8.73 -8.61 24.26
C ALA A 55 9.29 -9.99 23.90
N ASP A 56 10.12 -10.06 22.86
CA ASP A 56 10.75 -11.30 22.41
C ASP A 56 11.62 -11.93 23.50
N LYS A 57 12.24 -11.12 24.36
CA LYS A 57 13.05 -11.61 25.49
C LYS A 57 12.24 -12.38 26.53
N PHE A 58 10.95 -12.04 26.70
CA PHE A 58 10.04 -12.80 27.56
C PHE A 58 9.69 -14.14 26.90
N SER A 59 9.39 -14.13 25.60
CA SER A 59 8.98 -15.34 24.87
C SER A 59 10.08 -16.42 24.75
N THR A 60 11.36 -16.03 24.88
CA THR A 60 12.49 -16.93 24.62
C THR A 60 12.98 -17.70 25.86
N SER A 61 12.43 -17.45 27.06
CA SER A 61 12.91 -18.12 28.28
C SER A 61 12.18 -19.41 28.60
N ASP A 62 12.88 -20.54 28.55
CA ASP A 62 12.34 -21.84 29.01
C ASP A 62 12.17 -21.96 30.54
N ARG A 63 12.60 -20.95 31.30
CA ARG A 63 12.64 -21.01 32.78
C ARG A 63 11.38 -20.50 33.46
N PHE A 64 10.59 -19.68 32.77
CA PHE A 64 9.43 -19.00 33.31
C PHE A 64 8.25 -19.14 32.36
N ASP A 65 7.06 -19.34 32.92
CA ASP A 65 5.82 -19.39 32.16
C ASP A 65 5.24 -17.96 32.07
N TYR A 66 5.56 -17.27 30.99
CA TYR A 66 5.04 -15.92 30.71
C TYR A 66 3.64 -15.93 30.08
N ASP A 67 3.09 -17.10 29.76
CA ASP A 67 1.74 -17.23 29.21
C ASP A 67 0.65 -17.27 30.28
N LEU A 68 1.04 -17.35 31.56
CA LEU A 68 0.13 -17.18 32.68
C LEU A 68 -0.60 -15.83 32.58
N PRO A 69 -1.95 -15.79 32.61
CA PRO A 69 -2.72 -14.56 32.42
C PRO A 69 -2.33 -13.42 33.38
N GLU A 70 -2.04 -13.76 34.64
CA GLU A 70 -1.61 -12.79 35.65
C GLU A 70 -0.26 -12.13 35.30
N VAL A 71 0.65 -12.88 34.70
CA VAL A 71 1.96 -12.39 34.26
C VAL A 71 1.81 -11.56 33.00
N ARG A 72 0.99 -11.99 32.03
CA ARG A 72 0.69 -11.23 30.81
C ARG A 72 0.14 -9.84 31.11
N VAL A 73 -0.85 -9.73 32.00
CA VAL A 73 -1.42 -8.44 32.40
C VAL A 73 -0.36 -7.49 33.01
N LEU A 74 0.62 -8.02 33.75
CA LEU A 74 1.70 -7.21 34.29
C LEU A 74 2.72 -6.81 33.23
N ILE A 75 3.03 -7.71 32.29
CA ILE A 75 3.90 -7.42 31.14
C ILE A 75 3.29 -6.33 30.27
N ASP A 76 2.00 -6.43 29.96
CA ASP A 76 1.28 -5.42 29.15
C ASP A 76 1.35 -4.05 29.83
N LYS A 77 1.11 -3.98 31.15
CA LYS A 77 1.27 -2.75 31.93
C LYS A 77 2.69 -2.20 31.92
N ILE A 78 3.71 -3.07 31.93
CA ILE A 78 5.10 -2.65 31.80
C ILE A 78 5.32 -2.01 30.43
N PHE A 79 4.84 -2.63 29.36
CA PHE A 79 4.99 -2.09 28.00
C PHE A 79 4.23 -0.78 27.80
N ASP A 80 3.04 -0.63 28.37
CA ASP A 80 2.31 0.65 28.36
C ASP A 80 3.13 1.77 29.00
N ILE A 81 3.73 1.50 30.16
CA ILE A 81 4.59 2.47 30.85
C ILE A 81 5.86 2.75 30.04
N LEU A 82 6.47 1.73 29.45
CA LEU A 82 7.65 1.89 28.61
C LEU A 82 7.36 2.74 27.36
N LYS A 83 6.21 2.53 26.70
CA LYS A 83 5.77 3.37 25.57
C LYS A 83 5.61 4.83 26.00
N GLN A 84 4.93 5.07 27.12
CA GLN A 84 4.68 6.43 27.63
C GLN A 84 5.95 7.15 28.10
N THR A 85 6.96 6.41 28.52
CA THR A 85 8.23 6.94 29.04
C THR A 85 9.40 6.85 28.05
N ALA A 86 9.13 6.39 26.82
CA ALA A 86 10.14 6.25 25.77
C ALA A 86 10.80 7.60 25.47
N THR A 87 12.13 7.60 25.39
CA THR A 87 12.93 8.80 25.10
C THR A 87 14.01 8.51 24.08
N PHE A 88 14.23 9.49 23.20
CA PHE A 88 15.27 9.47 22.20
C PHE A 88 16.44 10.34 22.66
N HIS A 89 17.66 9.81 22.64
CA HIS A 89 18.84 10.69 22.74
C HIS A 89 18.90 11.59 21.50
N ILE A 90 19.34 12.84 21.64
CA ILE A 90 19.29 13.82 20.55
C ILE A 90 20.00 13.37 19.27
N THR A 91 21.10 12.62 19.37
CA THR A 91 21.79 12.06 18.20
C THR A 91 20.95 11.01 17.49
N VAL A 92 20.24 10.17 18.25
CA VAL A 92 19.32 9.15 17.70
C VAL A 92 18.11 9.83 17.08
N PHE A 93 17.53 10.83 17.75
CA PHE A 93 16.43 11.62 17.21
C PHE A 93 16.76 12.23 15.85
N ASN A 94 17.90 12.95 15.74
CA ASN A 94 18.27 13.57 14.46
C ASN A 94 18.45 12.54 13.34
N ARG A 95 19.05 11.39 13.65
CA ARG A 95 19.21 10.30 12.68
C ARG A 95 17.87 9.70 12.25
N LEU A 96 16.96 9.45 13.20
CA LEU A 96 15.63 8.92 12.91
C LEU A 96 14.77 9.93 12.15
N LEU A 97 14.87 11.22 12.48
CA LEU A 97 14.19 12.29 11.74
C LEU A 97 14.66 12.33 10.27
N GLU A 98 15.97 12.29 10.03
CA GLU A 98 16.51 12.25 8.67
C GLU A 98 16.02 10.99 7.91
N ARG A 99 16.01 9.84 8.58
CA ARG A 99 15.47 8.59 8.02
C ARG A 99 13.98 8.72 7.69
N ALA A 100 13.18 9.28 8.59
CA ALA A 100 11.73 9.44 8.42
C ALA A 100 11.40 10.29 7.20
N ILE A 101 11.99 11.49 7.09
CA ILE A 101 11.72 12.41 5.97
C ILE A 101 12.19 11.84 4.64
N LYS A 102 13.36 11.18 4.62
CA LYS A 102 13.87 10.53 3.39
C LYS A 102 13.00 9.35 2.98
N LEU A 103 12.55 8.54 3.96
CA LEU A 103 11.67 7.40 3.69
C LEU A 103 10.33 7.90 3.12
N GLU A 104 9.75 8.93 3.72
CA GLU A 104 8.51 9.53 3.24
C GLU A 104 8.67 10.13 1.83
N ALA A 105 9.71 10.92 1.59
CA ALA A 105 9.98 11.47 0.27
C ALA A 105 10.13 10.38 -0.81
N ASN A 106 10.90 9.34 -0.49
CA ASN A 106 11.11 8.22 -1.40
C ASN A 106 9.81 7.44 -1.62
N TYR A 107 9.03 7.19 -0.58
CA TYR A 107 7.76 6.47 -0.71
C TYR A 107 6.72 7.25 -1.52
N LEU A 108 6.63 8.56 -1.32
CA LEU A 108 5.69 9.40 -2.07
C LEU A 108 6.03 9.43 -3.57
N ILE A 109 7.31 9.58 -3.89
CA ILE A 109 7.77 9.68 -5.27
C ILE A 109 7.86 8.29 -5.92
N ARG A 110 8.48 7.32 -5.25
CA ARG A 110 8.79 5.97 -5.75
C ARG A 110 8.30 4.86 -4.80
N PRO A 111 6.97 4.68 -4.62
CA PRO A 111 6.45 3.68 -3.69
C PRO A 111 6.87 2.25 -4.05
N HIS A 112 6.87 1.85 -5.32
CA HIS A 112 7.22 0.49 -5.73
C HIS A 112 8.66 0.18 -5.34
N GLN A 113 9.60 1.02 -5.79
CA GLN A 113 11.00 0.88 -5.42
C GLN A 113 11.20 0.95 -3.89
N THR A 114 10.54 1.89 -3.21
CA THR A 114 10.73 2.09 -1.77
C THR A 114 10.21 0.91 -0.97
N LEU A 115 8.99 0.44 -1.23
CA LEU A 115 8.40 -0.71 -0.54
C LEU A 115 9.26 -1.95 -0.75
N THR A 116 9.63 -2.26 -2.00
CA THR A 116 10.48 -3.40 -2.33
C THR A 116 11.83 -3.33 -1.60
N GLN A 117 12.52 -2.20 -1.67
CA GLN A 117 13.83 -2.05 -1.01
C GLN A 117 13.74 -2.07 0.51
N PHE A 118 12.66 -1.52 1.07
CA PHE A 118 12.46 -1.45 2.51
C PHE A 118 12.13 -2.83 3.09
N LEU A 119 11.30 -3.60 2.40
CA LEU A 119 10.83 -4.92 2.82
C LEU A 119 11.88 -6.02 2.60
N PHE A 120 12.58 -6.01 1.46
CA PHE A 120 13.46 -7.10 1.04
C PHE A 120 14.96 -6.77 1.22
N LYS A 121 15.28 -5.88 2.17
CA LYS A 121 16.65 -5.41 2.38
C LYS A 121 17.62 -6.53 2.72
N ASP A 122 17.19 -7.44 3.61
CA ASP A 122 18.06 -8.46 4.21
C ASP A 122 17.69 -9.90 3.75
N SER A 123 16.58 -10.06 3.04
CA SER A 123 16.09 -11.35 2.54
C SER A 123 15.29 -11.19 1.24
N PHE A 124 15.35 -12.19 0.35
CA PHE A 124 14.54 -12.26 -0.87
C PHE A 124 13.11 -12.79 -0.63
N THR A 125 12.85 -13.31 0.57
CA THR A 125 11.54 -13.80 1.02
C THR A 125 11.26 -13.31 2.42
N ILE A 126 10.05 -12.83 2.67
CA ILE A 126 9.62 -12.32 3.97
C ILE A 126 8.22 -12.83 4.30
N THR A 127 7.90 -12.85 5.59
CA THR A 127 6.58 -13.25 6.06
C THR A 127 5.54 -12.15 5.81
N THR A 128 4.28 -12.52 5.64
CA THR A 128 3.18 -11.55 5.50
C THR A 128 3.00 -10.71 6.77
N MET A 129 3.35 -11.25 7.94
CA MET A 129 3.41 -10.51 9.20
C MET A 129 4.46 -9.39 9.17
N GLU A 130 5.68 -9.69 8.69
CA GLU A 130 6.72 -8.68 8.50
C GLU A 130 6.28 -7.60 7.50
N VAL A 131 5.60 -7.98 6.41
CA VAL A 131 5.01 -7.01 5.48
C VAL A 131 4.03 -6.09 6.20
N TYR A 132 3.07 -6.62 6.96
CA TYR A 132 2.10 -5.81 7.69
C TYR A 132 2.76 -4.87 8.68
N ASP A 133 3.77 -5.34 9.40
CA ASP A 133 4.48 -4.52 10.38
C ASP A 133 5.28 -3.40 9.73
N MET A 134 5.94 -3.68 8.61
CA MET A 134 6.70 -2.67 7.87
C MET A 134 5.79 -1.67 7.17
N LEU A 135 4.61 -2.11 6.68
CA LEU A 135 3.62 -1.21 6.09
C LEU A 135 3.08 -0.18 7.09
N LYS A 136 3.16 -0.45 8.40
CA LYS A 136 2.82 0.54 9.42
C LYS A 136 3.67 1.80 9.32
N TYR A 137 4.86 1.79 8.72
CA TYR A 137 5.64 3.00 8.53
C TYR A 137 5.04 4.00 7.52
N PHE A 138 4.11 3.54 6.68
CA PHE A 138 3.60 4.31 5.55
C PHE A 138 2.14 4.71 5.75
N GLU A 139 1.90 5.99 5.98
CA GLU A 139 0.56 6.54 6.22
C GLU A 139 -0.16 6.95 4.92
N LYS A 140 0.59 7.29 3.86
CA LYS A 140 0.00 7.69 2.56
C LYS A 140 -0.22 6.47 1.67
N PHE A 141 -1.10 6.61 0.67
CA PHE A 141 -1.44 5.53 -0.27
C PHE A 141 -1.89 4.23 0.45
N GLN A 142 -2.85 4.34 1.37
CA GLN A 142 -3.36 3.20 2.15
C GLN A 142 -3.86 2.03 1.29
N TYR A 143 -4.27 2.31 0.04
CA TYR A 143 -4.69 1.28 -0.90
C TYR A 143 -3.66 0.15 -1.10
N TYR A 144 -2.35 0.40 -0.92
CA TYR A 144 -1.37 -0.69 -0.94
C TYR A 144 -1.57 -1.64 0.24
N LYS A 145 -1.75 -1.11 1.45
CA LYS A 145 -1.95 -1.91 2.66
C LYS A 145 -3.24 -2.71 2.56
N ASP A 146 -4.32 -2.08 2.13
CA ASP A 146 -5.63 -2.72 2.04
C ASP A 146 -5.59 -3.85 1.01
N ALA A 147 -5.12 -3.57 -0.22
CA ALA A 147 -5.06 -4.58 -1.27
C ALA A 147 -4.07 -5.72 -0.98
N LEU A 148 -2.92 -5.45 -0.34
CA LEU A 148 -2.00 -6.49 0.13
C LEU A 148 -2.65 -7.37 1.20
N THR A 149 -3.36 -6.75 2.14
CA THR A 149 -4.07 -7.46 3.21
C THR A 149 -5.10 -8.42 2.64
N ASP A 150 -5.94 -7.92 1.74
CA ASP A 150 -6.98 -8.71 1.10
C ASP A 150 -6.38 -9.85 0.29
N TYR A 151 -5.33 -9.58 -0.48
CA TYR A 151 -4.66 -10.60 -1.29
C TYR A 151 -4.03 -11.70 -0.43
N PHE A 152 -3.33 -11.35 0.65
CA PHE A 152 -2.71 -12.32 1.55
C PHE A 152 -3.74 -13.17 2.28
N ASN A 153 -4.84 -12.57 2.73
CA ASN A 153 -5.93 -13.28 3.39
C ASN A 153 -6.65 -14.23 2.42
N LEU A 154 -6.97 -13.77 1.22
CA LEU A 154 -7.67 -14.56 0.20
C LEU A 154 -6.85 -15.77 -0.27
N LYS A 155 -5.52 -15.61 -0.39
CA LYS A 155 -4.61 -16.67 -0.81
C LYS A 155 -4.03 -17.48 0.35
N TYR A 156 -4.32 -17.12 1.60
CA TYR A 156 -3.73 -17.71 2.81
C TYR A 156 -2.19 -17.71 2.77
N MET A 157 -1.59 -16.68 2.19
CA MET A 157 -0.13 -16.60 2.08
C MET A 157 0.51 -16.26 3.42
N ARG A 158 1.59 -16.98 3.73
CA ARG A 158 2.40 -16.76 4.94
C ARG A 158 3.70 -16.05 4.64
N GLU A 159 4.20 -16.21 3.43
CA GLU A 159 5.44 -15.63 2.94
C GLU A 159 5.25 -15.16 1.50
N ILE A 160 6.05 -14.18 1.10
CA ILE A 160 6.08 -13.65 -0.26
C ILE A 160 7.53 -13.38 -0.68
N SER A 161 7.87 -13.73 -1.92
CA SER A 161 9.17 -13.39 -2.50
C SER A 161 9.19 -11.99 -3.11
N GLN A 162 10.37 -11.41 -3.25
CA GLN A 162 10.54 -10.08 -3.84
C GLN A 162 9.90 -9.96 -5.24
N PRO A 163 10.09 -10.90 -6.20
CA PRO A 163 9.47 -10.80 -7.51
C PRO A 163 7.94 -10.87 -7.46
N GLN A 164 7.38 -11.73 -6.59
CA GLN A 164 5.93 -11.81 -6.39
C GLN A 164 5.37 -10.52 -5.81
N PHE A 165 6.10 -9.89 -4.88
CA PHE A 165 5.71 -8.62 -4.30
C PHE A 165 5.73 -7.49 -5.33
N GLU A 166 6.80 -7.41 -6.15
CA GLU A 166 6.91 -6.42 -7.24
C GLU A 166 5.75 -6.55 -8.23
N GLU A 167 5.42 -7.77 -8.67
CA GLU A 167 4.28 -8.03 -9.57
C GLU A 167 2.94 -7.65 -8.92
N LEU A 168 2.78 -7.90 -7.62
CA LEU A 168 1.57 -7.61 -6.88
C LEU A 168 1.36 -6.10 -6.72
N ILE A 169 2.41 -5.36 -6.33
CA ILE A 169 2.36 -3.90 -6.23
C ILE A 169 2.03 -3.27 -7.59
N GLU A 170 2.63 -3.75 -8.69
CA GLU A 170 2.30 -3.29 -10.04
C GLU A 170 0.82 -3.57 -10.39
N ALA A 171 0.31 -4.75 -10.02
CA ALA A 171 -1.08 -5.11 -10.27
C ALA A 171 -2.06 -4.22 -9.48
N ILE A 172 -1.73 -3.90 -8.22
CA ILE A 172 -2.50 -3.00 -7.36
C ILE A 172 -2.63 -1.63 -8.02
N ASP A 173 -1.52 -1.00 -8.41
CA ASP A 173 -1.55 0.31 -9.06
C ASP A 173 -2.32 0.27 -10.37
N LYS A 174 -2.10 -0.76 -11.21
CA LYS A 174 -2.86 -0.90 -12.45
C LYS A 174 -4.37 -0.91 -12.19
N GLN A 175 -4.83 -1.61 -11.15
CA GLN A 175 -6.24 -1.64 -10.81
C GLN A 175 -6.75 -0.30 -10.30
N VAL A 176 -6.05 0.32 -9.34
CA VAL A 176 -6.43 1.60 -8.73
C VAL A 176 -6.51 2.71 -9.78
N PHE A 177 -5.52 2.79 -10.67
CA PHE A 177 -5.49 3.80 -11.72
C PHE A 177 -6.43 3.48 -12.89
N SER A 178 -6.90 2.24 -13.05
CA SER A 178 -7.85 1.89 -14.13
C SER A 178 -9.24 2.50 -13.94
N LYS A 179 -9.68 2.75 -12.69
CA LYS A 179 -11.00 3.33 -12.40
C LYS A 179 -11.10 4.79 -12.87
N ASN A 180 -10.08 5.61 -12.57
CA ASN A 180 -10.00 7.01 -12.97
C ASN A 180 -8.54 7.50 -13.07
N THR A 181 -7.87 7.18 -14.18
CA THR A 181 -6.41 7.35 -14.31
C THR A 181 -5.96 8.80 -14.11
N VAL A 182 -6.72 9.77 -14.64
CA VAL A 182 -6.35 11.19 -14.58
C VAL A 182 -6.53 11.73 -13.16
N GLU A 183 -7.70 11.51 -12.54
CA GLU A 183 -7.97 12.07 -11.21
C GLU A 183 -7.09 11.42 -10.13
N THR A 184 -6.91 10.10 -10.18
CA THR A 184 -6.00 9.38 -9.27
C THR A 184 -4.57 9.90 -9.41
N THR A 185 -4.12 10.14 -10.65
CA THR A 185 -2.79 10.72 -10.90
C THR A 185 -2.66 12.12 -10.32
N LEU A 186 -3.67 12.98 -10.52
CA LEU A 186 -3.66 14.34 -9.98
C LEU A 186 -3.65 14.34 -8.45
N GLN A 187 -4.43 13.48 -7.81
CA GLN A 187 -4.47 13.36 -6.35
C GLN A 187 -3.13 12.87 -5.78
N MET A 188 -2.47 11.92 -6.44
CA MET A 188 -1.12 11.51 -6.12
C MET A 188 -0.14 12.69 -6.22
N VAL A 189 -0.15 13.44 -7.34
CA VAL A 189 0.77 14.58 -7.51
C VAL A 189 0.50 15.68 -6.48
N LYS A 190 -0.76 15.99 -6.18
CA LYS A 190 -1.13 16.91 -5.09
C LYS A 190 -0.53 16.48 -3.76
N THR A 191 -0.57 15.17 -3.45
CA THR A 191 0.04 14.61 -2.23
C THR A 191 1.55 14.85 -2.20
N ILE A 192 2.25 14.64 -3.33
CA ILE A 192 3.69 14.92 -3.45
C ILE A 192 3.97 16.42 -3.27
N VAL A 193 3.20 17.30 -3.93
CA VAL A 193 3.38 18.76 -3.83
C VAL A 193 3.16 19.25 -2.40
N ASN A 194 2.15 18.73 -1.70
CA ASN A 194 1.88 19.06 -0.30
C ASN A 194 3.09 18.76 0.58
N PHE A 195 3.68 17.57 0.44
CA PHE A 195 4.93 17.22 1.14
C PHE A 195 6.07 18.17 0.79
N LEU A 196 6.30 18.46 -0.49
CA LEU A 196 7.37 19.37 -0.91
C LEU A 196 7.18 20.79 -0.34
N ASN A 197 5.94 21.24 -0.21
CA ASN A 197 5.61 22.55 0.35
C ASN A 197 5.91 22.69 1.84
N GLU A 198 6.06 21.59 2.58
CA GLU A 198 6.51 21.65 3.96
C GLU A 198 7.93 22.24 4.12
N GLY A 199 8.77 22.04 3.10
CA GLY A 199 10.16 22.51 3.02
C GLY A 199 10.37 23.76 2.15
N ARG A 200 9.32 24.29 1.52
CA ARG A 200 9.37 25.50 0.70
C ARG A 200 8.89 26.73 1.47
N THR A 201 9.46 27.89 1.16
CA THR A 201 9.01 29.18 1.71
C THR A 201 9.27 30.26 0.68
N PRO A 202 8.23 30.83 0.02
CA PRO A 202 6.80 30.51 0.16
C PRO A 202 6.42 29.13 -0.43
N PRO A 203 5.25 28.57 -0.07
CA PRO A 203 4.66 27.41 -0.77
C PRO A 203 4.50 27.69 -2.27
N SER A 204 4.58 26.63 -3.09
CA SER A 204 4.40 26.71 -4.54
C SER A 204 3.53 25.56 -5.04
N ASP A 205 2.68 25.86 -6.02
CA ASP A 205 1.90 24.86 -6.76
C ASP A 205 2.67 24.27 -7.95
N THR A 206 3.98 24.55 -8.04
CA THR A 206 4.85 24.02 -9.10
C THR A 206 5.58 22.76 -8.65
N ILE A 207 5.78 21.84 -9.59
CA ILE A 207 6.57 20.63 -9.41
C ILE A 207 7.56 20.47 -10.55
N SER A 208 8.75 19.95 -10.24
CA SER A 208 9.76 19.66 -11.26
C SER A 208 9.34 18.48 -12.12
N LEU A 209 9.57 18.58 -13.44
CA LEU A 209 9.31 17.48 -14.37
C LEU A 209 10.13 16.23 -14.04
N GLU A 210 11.33 16.38 -13.46
CA GLU A 210 12.16 15.24 -13.01
C GLU A 210 11.45 14.40 -11.95
N ILE A 211 10.80 15.06 -10.98
CA ILE A 211 10.04 14.38 -9.92
C ILE A 211 8.82 13.69 -10.51
N LEU A 212 8.10 14.36 -11.42
CA LEU A 212 6.95 13.76 -12.11
C LEU A 212 7.35 12.53 -12.93
N LEU A 213 8.41 12.62 -13.74
CA LEU A 213 8.92 11.49 -14.52
C LEU A 213 9.27 10.33 -13.61
N THR A 214 9.95 10.59 -12.49
CA THR A 214 10.31 9.56 -11.52
C THR A 214 9.06 8.89 -10.95
N ALA A 215 8.06 9.68 -10.54
CA ALA A 215 6.84 9.16 -9.93
C ALA A 215 5.94 8.39 -10.91
N PHE A 216 5.85 8.87 -12.15
CA PHE A 216 5.05 8.22 -13.20
C PHE A 216 5.71 6.94 -13.71
N ASN A 217 7.04 6.92 -13.82
CA ASN A 217 7.77 5.71 -14.23
C ASN A 217 7.66 4.61 -13.16
N ASP A 218 7.81 4.94 -11.88
CA ASP A 218 7.72 3.95 -10.80
C ASP A 218 6.38 3.20 -10.81
N ARG A 219 5.29 3.89 -11.21
CA ARG A 219 3.92 3.36 -11.30
C ARG A 219 3.48 2.92 -12.70
N ASN A 220 4.42 2.83 -13.65
CA ASN A 220 4.16 2.43 -15.04
C ASN A 220 3.08 3.27 -15.78
N LEU A 221 2.99 4.58 -15.50
CA LEU A 221 2.06 5.51 -16.14
C LEU A 221 2.61 6.02 -17.48
N SER A 222 2.98 5.11 -18.39
CA SER A 222 3.70 5.42 -19.64
C SER A 222 3.08 6.53 -20.50
N PRO A 223 1.74 6.64 -20.68
CA PRO A 223 1.14 7.73 -21.44
C PRO A 223 1.49 9.11 -20.88
N PHE A 224 1.52 9.25 -19.55
CA PHE A 224 1.84 10.51 -18.89
C PHE A 224 3.34 10.78 -18.83
N VAL A 225 4.17 9.73 -18.74
CA VAL A 225 5.63 9.85 -18.89
C VAL A 225 5.96 10.51 -20.24
N HIS A 226 5.36 10.02 -21.34
CA HIS A 226 5.62 10.58 -22.67
C HIS A 226 5.20 12.05 -22.80
N LEU A 227 4.08 12.46 -22.19
CA LEU A 227 3.65 13.87 -22.19
C LEU A 227 4.66 14.75 -21.45
N VAL A 228 5.09 14.32 -20.26
CA VAL A 228 6.08 15.08 -19.47
C VAL A 228 7.43 15.15 -20.19
N GLU A 229 7.87 14.08 -20.86
CA GLU A 229 9.10 14.09 -21.66
C GLU A 229 9.03 15.09 -22.84
N GLN A 230 7.87 15.23 -23.48
CA GLN A 230 7.68 16.20 -24.57
C GLN A 230 7.81 17.63 -24.06
N GLU A 231 7.20 17.95 -22.91
CA GLU A 231 7.35 19.26 -22.26
C GLU A 231 8.81 19.51 -21.82
N GLN A 232 9.50 18.48 -21.31
CA GLN A 232 10.90 18.61 -20.94
C GLN A 232 11.80 18.91 -22.17
N ARG A 233 11.52 18.27 -23.32
CA ARG A 233 12.23 18.56 -24.59
C ARG A 233 11.93 19.96 -25.12
N ALA A 234 10.76 20.51 -24.83
CA ALA A 234 10.41 21.89 -25.13
C ALA A 234 11.13 22.91 -24.22
N GLY A 235 11.87 22.45 -23.21
CA GLY A 235 12.68 23.28 -22.31
C GLY A 235 12.02 23.57 -20.96
N THR A 236 10.81 23.07 -20.72
CA THR A 236 10.10 23.19 -19.45
C THR A 236 10.82 22.39 -18.37
N GLN A 237 11.05 22.99 -17.19
CA GLN A 237 11.68 22.32 -16.04
C GLN A 237 10.73 22.10 -14.87
N GLU A 238 9.72 22.97 -14.75
CA GLU A 238 8.67 22.90 -13.74
C GLU A 238 7.32 23.16 -14.40
N ILE A 239 6.27 22.59 -13.81
CA ILE A 239 4.88 22.73 -14.26
C ILE A 239 3.99 23.03 -13.05
N SER A 240 2.98 23.89 -13.21
CA SER A 240 1.98 24.15 -12.18
C SER A 240 0.96 23.00 -12.11
N LEU A 241 0.31 22.81 -10.97
CA LEU A 241 -0.77 21.81 -10.85
C LEU A 241 -1.92 22.04 -11.84
N ALA A 242 -2.26 23.31 -12.11
CA ALA A 242 -3.32 23.66 -13.07
C ALA A 242 -2.91 23.34 -14.52
N ASP A 243 -1.69 23.66 -14.92
CA ASP A 243 -1.16 23.31 -16.23
C ASP A 243 -1.04 21.78 -16.38
N LEU A 244 -0.59 21.08 -15.34
CA LEU A 244 -0.51 19.62 -15.33
C LEU A 244 -1.90 19.00 -15.49
N GLU A 245 -2.91 19.49 -14.79
CA GLU A 245 -4.29 19.04 -14.95
C GLU A 245 -4.78 19.21 -16.39
N GLN A 246 -4.56 20.37 -17.00
CA GLN A 246 -4.91 20.58 -18.41
C GLN A 246 -4.19 19.61 -19.34
N MET A 247 -2.89 19.38 -19.10
CA MET A 247 -2.08 18.45 -19.90
C MET A 247 -2.58 17.01 -19.78
N LEU A 248 -2.86 16.53 -18.56
CA LEU A 248 -3.31 15.15 -18.31
C LEU A 248 -4.74 14.91 -18.83
N ARG A 249 -5.65 15.89 -18.69
CA ARG A 249 -7.04 15.78 -19.19
C ARG A 249 -7.10 15.83 -20.72
N SER A 250 -6.30 16.70 -21.34
CA SER A 250 -6.28 16.84 -22.80
C SER A 250 -5.52 15.71 -23.50
N GLY A 251 -4.60 15.05 -22.79
CA GLY A 251 -3.70 14.05 -23.35
C GLY A 251 -2.72 14.65 -24.36
N LYS A 252 -2.46 15.96 -24.31
CA LYS A 252 -1.63 16.71 -25.25
C LYS A 252 -0.63 17.61 -24.52
N PRO A 253 0.51 17.96 -25.16
CA PRO A 253 1.44 18.96 -24.65
C PRO A 253 0.76 20.32 -24.38
N LEU A 254 1.25 21.05 -23.38
CA LEU A 254 0.77 22.39 -23.03
C LEU A 254 0.87 23.37 -24.18
N SER A 255 1.90 23.25 -25.01
CA SER A 255 2.08 24.10 -26.19
C SER A 255 0.91 23.96 -27.17
N GLU A 256 0.39 22.76 -27.38
CA GLU A 256 -0.77 22.51 -28.23
C GLU A 256 -2.07 22.94 -27.56
N VAL A 257 -2.22 22.72 -26.26
CA VAL A 257 -3.40 23.13 -25.49
C VAL A 257 -3.55 24.65 -25.50
N LYS A 258 -2.45 25.38 -25.26
CA LYS A 258 -2.44 26.85 -25.28
C LYS A 258 -2.67 27.42 -26.68
N ALA A 259 -2.11 26.79 -27.72
CA ALA A 259 -2.35 27.18 -29.11
C ALA A 259 -3.81 26.95 -29.54
N ALA A 260 -4.43 25.85 -29.11
CA ALA A 260 -5.85 25.58 -29.38
C ALA A 260 -6.77 26.59 -28.68
N ALA A 261 -6.51 26.90 -27.41
CA ALA A 261 -7.27 27.91 -26.65
C ALA A 261 -7.13 29.33 -27.23
N GLU A 262 -5.94 29.70 -27.73
CA GLU A 262 -5.74 30.98 -28.44
C GLU A 262 -6.43 31.01 -29.81
N ALA A 263 -6.51 29.89 -30.52
CA ALA A 263 -7.21 29.80 -31.80
C ALA A 263 -8.74 29.90 -31.62
N GLU A 264 -9.30 29.26 -30.59
CA GLU A 264 -10.72 29.36 -30.23
C GLU A 264 -11.09 30.80 -29.83
N ARG A 265 -10.29 31.47 -29.01
CA ARG A 265 -10.52 32.89 -28.67
C ARG A 265 -10.52 33.81 -29.89
N LYS A 266 -9.63 33.56 -30.85
CA LYS A 266 -9.61 34.32 -32.11
C LYS A 266 -10.82 34.04 -32.99
N LEU A 267 -11.39 32.84 -32.95
CA LEU A 267 -12.61 32.50 -33.68
C LEU A 267 -13.85 33.16 -33.05
N GLU A 268 -13.92 33.24 -31.72
CA GLU A 268 -14.97 33.97 -30.99
C GLU A 268 -14.88 35.49 -31.25
N GLU A 269 -13.68 36.08 -31.24
CA GLU A 269 -13.49 37.50 -31.61
C GLU A 269 -13.89 37.80 -33.06
N ILE A 270 -13.78 36.85 -33.99
CA ILE A 270 -14.22 37.05 -35.39
C ILE A 270 -15.75 36.90 -35.51
N ALA A 271 -16.37 36.03 -34.71
CA ALA A 271 -17.83 35.87 -34.68
C ALA A 271 -18.54 37.11 -34.09
N ASP A 272 -17.97 37.74 -33.07
CA ASP A 272 -18.50 38.99 -32.49
C ASP A 272 -18.42 40.20 -33.45
N ILE A 273 -17.51 40.18 -34.44
CA ILE A 273 -17.40 41.25 -35.44
C ILE A 273 -18.45 41.12 -36.56
N GLU A 274 -19.00 39.93 -36.81
CA GLU A 274 -20.03 39.71 -37.84
C GLU A 274 -21.47 39.97 -37.37
N GLU A 275 -21.73 40.11 -36.06
CA GLU A 275 -23.08 40.38 -35.51
C GLU A 275 -23.39 41.86 -35.22
N GLU A 276 -22.43 42.79 -35.26
CA GLU A 276 -22.73 44.22 -35.09
C GLU A 276 -23.19 44.89 -36.40
N LYS A 277 -24.47 44.67 -36.74
CA LYS A 277 -25.28 45.70 -37.42
C LYS A 277 -25.97 46.55 -36.36
N PRO A 278 -25.78 47.87 -36.35
CA PRO A 278 -26.47 48.73 -35.41
C PRO A 278 -27.91 48.95 -35.89
N GLU A 279 -28.89 48.87 -34.99
CA GLU A 279 -29.96 49.89 -34.92
C GLU A 279 -30.89 49.74 -33.68
N VAL A 280 -30.92 50.85 -32.94
CA VAL A 280 -32.04 51.48 -32.19
C VAL A 280 -32.46 50.95 -30.80
N GLN A 281 -32.31 51.88 -29.85
CA GLN A 281 -32.83 51.90 -28.47
C GLN A 281 -34.35 52.10 -28.41
N VAL A 282 -35.05 51.47 -27.45
CA VAL A 282 -36.09 52.15 -26.65
C VAL A 282 -36.34 51.46 -25.30
N GLU A 283 -35.94 52.18 -24.25
CA GLU A 283 -36.61 52.49 -22.96
C GLU A 283 -37.42 51.44 -22.15
N SER A 284 -36.89 51.21 -20.94
CA SER A 284 -37.51 51.27 -19.60
C SER A 284 -38.71 50.38 -19.25
N ILE A 285 -38.50 49.46 -18.29
CA ILE A 285 -39.35 49.31 -17.08
C ILE A 285 -38.46 48.91 -15.89
N THR A 286 -38.52 49.70 -14.82
CA THR A 286 -38.02 49.42 -13.47
C THR A 286 -39.00 48.55 -12.68
N VAL A 287 -38.52 47.73 -11.74
CA VAL A 287 -38.86 47.78 -10.30
C VAL A 287 -38.03 46.74 -9.53
N SER A 288 -37.53 47.19 -8.39
CA SER A 288 -36.60 46.62 -7.42
C SER A 288 -37.18 45.52 -6.50
N GLU A 289 -36.37 44.49 -6.25
CA GLU A 289 -35.70 44.10 -4.97
C GLU A 289 -36.46 43.88 -3.61
N VAL A 290 -36.00 42.79 -2.94
CA VAL A 290 -35.91 42.39 -1.50
C VAL A 290 -37.18 41.94 -0.71
N THR A 291 -37.21 40.69 -0.21
CA THR A 291 -36.94 40.26 1.21
C THR A 291 -37.45 38.84 1.55
N GLU A 292 -36.56 38.03 2.13
CA GLU A 292 -36.74 36.78 2.93
C GLU A 292 -37.21 37.09 4.40
N PRO A 293 -37.27 36.14 5.38
CA PRO A 293 -37.91 34.79 5.54
C PRO A 293 -38.71 34.75 6.91
N PRO A 294 -38.85 33.67 7.75
CA PRO A 294 -38.92 32.18 7.64
C PRO A 294 -40.22 31.57 8.27
N PRO A 295 -40.43 30.21 8.36
CA PRO A 295 -40.00 29.34 9.50
C PRO A 295 -39.46 27.94 9.06
N VAL A 296 -38.53 27.18 9.69
CA VAL A 296 -38.29 26.61 11.05
C VAL A 296 -38.92 25.19 11.27
N VAL A 297 -38.03 24.18 11.48
CA VAL A 297 -38.10 22.76 11.97
C VAL A 297 -38.86 21.73 11.09
N GLU A 298 -38.43 20.48 10.83
CA GLU A 298 -37.81 19.44 11.67
C GLU A 298 -36.85 18.47 10.95
N GLU A 299 -35.95 17.93 11.78
CA GLU A 299 -34.92 16.90 11.60
C GLU A 299 -35.41 15.56 11.02
N LYS A 300 -34.58 14.94 10.18
CA LYS A 300 -34.44 13.48 9.99
C LYS A 300 -33.10 13.19 9.31
N GLU A 301 -32.06 13.04 10.12
CA GLU A 301 -30.83 12.32 9.80
C GLU A 301 -30.84 11.00 10.59
N GLU A 302 -30.01 10.05 10.15
CA GLU A 302 -29.83 8.67 10.64
C GLU A 302 -30.71 7.62 9.94
N GLU A 303 -30.35 7.28 8.69
CA GLU A 303 -30.52 5.90 8.16
C GLU A 303 -29.69 5.61 6.88
N GLU A 304 -29.07 6.60 6.21
CA GLU A 304 -28.31 6.38 4.96
C GLU A 304 -26.82 5.98 5.11
N LEU A 305 -26.26 5.94 6.33
CA LEU A 305 -24.82 5.67 6.56
C LEU A 305 -24.44 4.18 6.67
N LEU A 306 -25.39 3.25 6.62
CA LEU A 306 -25.13 1.81 6.77
C LEU A 306 -25.13 1.03 5.44
N GLU A 307 -25.76 1.55 4.39
CA GLU A 307 -25.79 0.86 3.08
C GLU A 307 -24.53 1.14 2.24
N GLU A 308 -23.85 2.27 2.44
CA GLU A 308 -22.59 2.59 1.73
C GLU A 308 -21.41 1.70 2.18
N GLU A 309 -21.37 1.28 3.46
CA GLU A 309 -20.31 0.40 3.97
C GLU A 309 -20.46 -1.06 3.49
N GLU A 310 -21.68 -1.57 3.25
CA GLU A 310 -21.88 -2.94 2.75
C GLU A 310 -21.57 -3.07 1.23
N GLU A 311 -21.82 -2.02 0.44
CA GLU A 311 -21.46 -2.01 -0.99
C GLU A 311 -19.95 -1.88 -1.23
N GLU A 312 -19.22 -1.10 -0.41
CA GLU A 312 -17.75 -1.01 -0.49
C GLU A 312 -17.06 -2.35 -0.20
N VAL A 313 -17.54 -3.11 0.79
CA VAL A 313 -16.96 -4.43 1.14
C VAL A 313 -17.19 -5.46 0.03
N GLU A 314 -18.30 -5.38 -0.69
CA GLU A 314 -18.60 -6.29 -1.81
C GLU A 314 -17.82 -5.94 -3.10
N GLU A 315 -17.57 -4.64 -3.36
CA GLU A 315 -16.72 -4.20 -4.48
C GLU A 315 -15.24 -4.54 -4.26
N VAL A 316 -14.74 -4.36 -3.03
CA VAL A 316 -13.34 -4.65 -2.66
C VAL A 316 -13.06 -6.15 -2.74
N GLY A 317 -13.99 -7.00 -2.30
CA GLY A 317 -13.88 -8.46 -2.44
C GLY A 317 -13.79 -8.92 -3.91
N LYS A 318 -14.57 -8.31 -4.81
CA LYS A 318 -14.51 -8.58 -6.26
C LYS A 318 -13.20 -8.08 -6.87
N ALA A 319 -12.71 -6.92 -6.43
CA ALA A 319 -11.44 -6.36 -6.87
C ALA A 319 -10.24 -7.24 -6.46
N ALA A 320 -10.25 -7.75 -5.23
CA ALA A 320 -9.25 -8.68 -4.72
C ALA A 320 -9.30 -10.04 -5.42
N GLU A 321 -10.50 -10.57 -5.73
CA GLU A 321 -10.65 -11.82 -6.49
C GLU A 321 -10.13 -11.67 -7.94
N GLN A 322 -10.39 -10.52 -8.58
CA GLN A 322 -9.85 -10.20 -9.91
C GLN A 322 -8.33 -10.06 -9.91
N LEU A 323 -7.73 -9.35 -8.93
CA LEU A 323 -6.27 -9.31 -8.76
C LEU A 323 -5.70 -10.72 -8.57
N ALA A 324 -6.35 -11.50 -7.72
CA ALA A 324 -5.97 -12.86 -7.39
C ALA A 324 -6.00 -13.83 -8.57
N ASP A 325 -6.92 -13.65 -9.50
CA ASP A 325 -7.01 -14.45 -10.72
C ASP A 325 -6.00 -13.99 -11.77
N VAL A 326 -5.80 -12.67 -11.94
CA VAL A 326 -4.79 -12.12 -12.88
C VAL A 326 -3.36 -12.54 -12.50
N VAL A 327 -3.02 -12.52 -11.21
CA VAL A 327 -1.71 -12.97 -10.74
C VAL A 327 -1.57 -14.49 -10.87
N ALA A 328 -2.62 -15.26 -10.56
CA ALA A 328 -2.59 -16.71 -10.69
C ALA A 328 -2.51 -17.20 -12.14
N GLU A 329 -3.11 -16.49 -13.10
CA GLU A 329 -3.02 -16.83 -14.53
C GLU A 329 -1.62 -16.63 -15.11
N LYS A 330 -0.88 -15.60 -14.66
CA LYS A 330 0.50 -15.36 -15.09
C LYS A 330 1.50 -16.42 -14.61
N ILE A 331 1.16 -17.21 -13.58
CA ILE A 331 2.09 -18.11 -12.87
C ILE A 331 1.94 -19.60 -13.28
N LYS A 332 0.96 -19.98 -14.13
CA LYS A 332 0.75 -21.39 -14.51
C LYS A 332 1.91 -21.98 -15.33
N GLY A 333 2.56 -23.01 -14.78
CA GLY A 333 3.47 -23.91 -15.50
C GLY A 333 2.73 -25.13 -16.06
N ASP A 334 2.98 -25.48 -17.33
CA ASP A 334 2.45 -26.67 -17.98
C ASP A 334 3.09 -27.95 -17.41
N HIS A 335 2.25 -28.81 -16.81
CA HIS A 335 2.52 -30.13 -16.19
C HIS A 335 2.94 -30.15 -14.70
N LEU A 336 2.00 -30.55 -13.85
CA LEU A 336 2.20 -30.82 -12.42
C LEU A 336 2.87 -32.19 -12.21
N GLU A 337 3.88 -32.24 -11.35
CA GLU A 337 4.60 -33.48 -11.01
C GLU A 337 3.72 -34.47 -10.20
N ASP A 338 3.95 -35.77 -10.31
CA ASP A 338 3.17 -36.80 -9.61
C ASP A 338 3.51 -36.85 -8.10
N LEU A 339 2.51 -36.72 -7.23
CA LEU A 339 2.66 -36.77 -5.76
C LEU A 339 3.25 -38.09 -5.26
N HIS A 340 3.06 -39.22 -5.96
CA HIS A 340 3.68 -40.50 -5.58
C HIS A 340 5.20 -40.46 -5.69
N LYS A 341 5.75 -39.60 -6.55
CA LYS A 341 7.18 -39.38 -6.72
C LYS A 341 7.69 -38.27 -5.80
N LEU A 342 6.87 -37.26 -5.56
CA LEU A 342 7.22 -36.08 -4.75
C LEU A 342 7.28 -36.40 -3.24
N ILE A 343 6.46 -37.32 -2.74
CA ILE A 343 6.43 -37.71 -1.32
C ILE A 343 7.54 -38.73 -1.01
N LYS A 344 8.54 -38.33 -0.21
CA LYS A 344 9.64 -39.23 0.21
C LYS A 344 9.10 -40.42 1.04
N PRO A 345 9.71 -41.63 0.97
CA PRO A 345 9.24 -42.82 1.69
C PRO A 345 9.08 -42.65 3.21
N LYS A 346 9.91 -41.81 3.83
CA LYS A 346 9.84 -41.49 5.26
C LYS A 346 8.62 -40.63 5.60
N GLN A 347 8.30 -39.66 4.74
CA GLN A 347 7.11 -38.79 4.87
C GLN A 347 5.84 -39.59 4.61
N ARG A 348 5.82 -40.43 3.57
CA ARG A 348 4.71 -41.36 3.29
C ARG A 348 4.34 -42.20 4.52
N LYS A 349 5.32 -42.87 5.15
CA LYS A 349 5.08 -43.66 6.38
C LYS A 349 4.52 -42.81 7.53
N LYS A 350 4.97 -41.55 7.65
CA LYS A 350 4.48 -40.59 8.64
C LYS A 350 3.03 -40.20 8.38
N PHE A 351 2.69 -39.80 7.16
CA PHE A 351 1.33 -39.44 6.75
C PHE A 351 0.38 -40.61 6.89
N ILE A 352 0.74 -41.80 6.41
CA ILE A 352 -0.09 -43.00 6.58
C ILE A 352 -0.40 -43.25 8.06
N LYS A 353 0.60 -43.13 8.94
CA LYS A 353 0.43 -43.39 10.37
C LYS A 353 -0.37 -42.30 11.10
N LYS A 354 -0.18 -41.03 10.74
CA LYS A 354 -0.64 -39.87 11.51
C LYS A 354 -1.89 -39.19 10.94
N ILE A 355 -2.02 -39.15 9.61
CA ILE A 355 -3.15 -38.55 8.89
C ILE A 355 -4.15 -39.66 8.55
N PHE A 356 -3.68 -40.75 7.94
CA PHE A 356 -4.56 -41.83 7.45
C PHE A 356 -4.75 -42.98 8.45
N ARG A 357 -4.37 -42.80 9.73
CA ARG A 357 -4.58 -43.77 10.83
C ARG A 357 -4.14 -45.21 10.51
N LYS A 358 -3.04 -45.37 9.77
CA LYS A 358 -2.45 -46.62 9.24
C LYS A 358 -3.25 -47.28 8.09
N ASN A 359 -4.21 -46.59 7.50
CA ASN A 359 -4.93 -47.05 6.32
C ASN A 359 -4.17 -46.65 5.05
N GLU A 360 -3.40 -47.60 4.50
CA GLU A 360 -2.59 -47.37 3.31
C GLU A 360 -3.42 -47.27 2.02
N SER A 361 -4.53 -47.99 1.92
CA SER A 361 -5.43 -47.92 0.76
C SER A 361 -6.06 -46.53 0.64
N GLN A 362 -6.54 -45.97 1.75
CA GLN A 362 -7.12 -44.62 1.78
C GLN A 362 -6.11 -43.53 1.44
N TYR A 363 -4.85 -43.70 1.84
CA TYR A 363 -3.76 -42.81 1.42
C TYR A 363 -3.57 -42.84 -0.09
N LEU A 364 -3.49 -44.03 -0.71
CA LEU A 364 -3.25 -44.15 -2.14
C LEU A 364 -4.41 -43.56 -2.97
N GLU A 365 -5.66 -43.86 -2.59
CA GLU A 365 -6.85 -43.31 -3.25
C GLU A 365 -6.90 -41.77 -3.17
N PHE A 366 -6.52 -41.21 -2.02
CA PHE A 366 -6.52 -39.77 -1.82
C PHE A 366 -5.42 -39.06 -2.62
N ILE A 367 -4.23 -39.66 -2.71
CA ILE A 367 -3.14 -39.14 -3.55
C ILE A 367 -3.51 -39.22 -5.04
N ASP A 368 -4.15 -40.31 -5.48
CA ASP A 368 -4.64 -40.45 -6.86
C ASP A 368 -5.74 -39.43 -7.20
N LEU A 369 -6.60 -39.09 -6.23
CA LEU A 369 -7.58 -38.02 -6.36
C LEU A 369 -6.89 -36.66 -6.54
N LEU A 370 -5.97 -36.30 -5.64
CA LEU A 370 -5.23 -35.04 -5.73
C LEU A 370 -4.42 -34.93 -7.02
N ASN A 371 -3.85 -36.05 -7.50
CA ASN A 371 -3.11 -36.08 -8.76
C ASN A 371 -3.95 -35.66 -9.98
N ARG A 372 -5.28 -35.88 -9.95
CA ARG A 372 -6.21 -35.52 -11.03
C ARG A 372 -6.70 -34.08 -10.98
N ILE A 373 -6.41 -33.34 -9.91
CA ILE A 373 -6.87 -31.96 -9.74
C ILE A 373 -5.87 -30.99 -10.39
N PRO A 374 -6.28 -30.17 -11.38
CA PRO A 374 -5.37 -29.30 -12.12
C PRO A 374 -5.09 -27.96 -11.42
N ASP A 375 -5.89 -27.59 -10.41
CA ASP A 375 -5.81 -26.28 -9.77
C ASP A 375 -5.70 -26.39 -8.23
N TRP A 376 -4.87 -25.54 -7.63
CA TRP A 376 -4.64 -25.55 -6.18
C TRP A 376 -5.92 -25.24 -5.38
N LYS A 377 -6.80 -24.35 -5.89
CA LYS A 377 -8.04 -23.96 -5.21
C LYS A 377 -8.93 -25.18 -4.92
N LYS A 378 -9.09 -26.09 -5.89
CA LYS A 378 -9.80 -27.37 -5.69
C LYS A 378 -9.01 -28.36 -4.85
N ALA A 379 -7.68 -28.42 -5.00
CA ALA A 379 -6.85 -29.33 -4.24
C ALA A 379 -6.88 -29.02 -2.74
N SER A 380 -6.75 -27.74 -2.37
CA SER A 380 -6.85 -27.25 -0.99
C SER A 380 -8.22 -27.55 -0.38
N ARG A 381 -9.33 -27.23 -1.09
CA ARG A 381 -10.68 -27.57 -0.61
C ARG A 381 -10.85 -29.07 -0.37
N THR A 382 -10.30 -29.90 -1.26
CA THR A 382 -10.35 -31.37 -1.13
C THR A 382 -9.57 -31.86 0.10
N ILE A 383 -8.45 -31.20 0.43
CA ILE A 383 -7.65 -31.48 1.64
C ILE A 383 -8.43 -31.10 2.90
N ASP A 384 -9.05 -29.92 2.91
CA ASP A 384 -9.80 -29.42 4.07
C ASP A 384 -11.05 -30.26 4.35
N GLU A 385 -11.83 -30.59 3.31
CA GLU A 385 -12.97 -31.50 3.42
C GLU A 385 -12.56 -32.87 3.98
N TYR A 386 -11.40 -33.37 3.54
CA TYR A 386 -10.86 -34.62 4.04
C TYR A 386 -10.44 -34.52 5.51
N PHE A 387 -9.74 -33.45 5.91
CA PHE A 387 -9.34 -33.24 7.30
C PHE A 387 -10.53 -33.06 8.23
N MET A 388 -11.56 -32.33 7.81
CA MET A 388 -12.80 -32.21 8.58
C MET A 388 -13.51 -33.56 8.73
N THR A 389 -13.69 -34.31 7.63
CA THR A 389 -14.37 -35.61 7.63
C THR A 389 -13.61 -36.65 8.45
N ALA A 390 -12.27 -36.63 8.39
CA ALA A 390 -11.41 -37.55 9.12
C ALA A 390 -11.09 -37.07 10.55
N SER A 391 -11.65 -35.94 11.00
CA SER A 391 -11.39 -35.29 12.29
C SER A 391 -9.89 -35.13 12.57
N ILE A 392 -9.15 -34.69 11.56
CA ILE A 392 -7.72 -34.40 11.62
C ILE A 392 -7.59 -32.91 11.90
N ASN A 393 -6.78 -32.53 12.90
CA ASN A 393 -6.49 -31.13 13.15
C ASN A 393 -5.67 -30.56 11.97
N PRO A 394 -6.20 -29.60 11.17
CA PRO A 394 -5.50 -29.02 10.03
C PRO A 394 -4.19 -28.33 10.43
N TYR A 395 -4.09 -27.87 11.69
CA TYR A 395 -2.91 -27.22 12.25
C TYR A 395 -1.89 -28.19 12.87
N SER A 396 -2.12 -29.51 12.78
CA SER A 396 -1.14 -30.49 13.23
C SER A 396 0.10 -30.48 12.35
N LYS A 397 1.28 -30.70 12.93
CA LYS A 397 2.57 -30.71 12.21
C LYS A 397 2.56 -31.61 10.98
N GLU A 398 1.88 -32.75 11.04
CA GLU A 398 1.74 -33.67 9.90
C GLU A 398 0.76 -33.19 8.83
N ALA A 399 -0.37 -32.60 9.21
CA ALA A 399 -1.35 -32.05 8.27
C ALA A 399 -0.78 -30.84 7.52
N LEU A 400 0.01 -30.02 8.20
CA LEU A 400 0.75 -28.90 7.61
C LEU A 400 1.80 -29.40 6.61
N GLU A 401 2.69 -30.31 7.03
CA GLU A 401 3.72 -30.89 6.15
C GLU A 401 3.12 -31.58 4.91
N PHE A 402 1.94 -32.17 5.04
CA PHE A 402 1.21 -32.76 3.91
C PHE A 402 0.66 -31.69 2.96
N SER A 403 0.01 -30.65 3.50
CA SER A 403 -0.58 -29.57 2.71
C SER A 403 0.47 -28.76 1.96
N ASP A 404 1.60 -28.45 2.63
CA ASP A 404 2.73 -27.75 2.03
C ASP A 404 3.35 -28.55 0.88
N LEU A 405 3.43 -29.88 1.03
CA LEU A 405 3.95 -30.74 -0.02
C LEU A 405 3.05 -30.73 -1.26
N VAL A 406 1.73 -30.78 -1.06
CA VAL A 406 0.77 -30.70 -2.16
C VAL A 406 0.74 -29.30 -2.77
N TYR A 407 0.90 -28.24 -1.98
CA TYR A 407 1.03 -26.86 -2.44
C TYR A 407 2.23 -26.69 -3.38
N ASN A 408 3.40 -27.18 -2.96
CA ASN A 408 4.65 -27.09 -3.73
C ASN A 408 4.59 -27.80 -5.09
N ARG A 409 3.65 -28.73 -5.29
CA ARG A 409 3.40 -29.33 -6.60
C ARG A 409 2.83 -28.33 -7.61
N TYR A 410 1.97 -27.42 -7.15
CA TYR A 410 1.38 -26.37 -7.99
C TYR A 410 2.30 -25.16 -8.14
N PHE A 411 3.19 -24.96 -7.17
CA PHE A 411 4.13 -23.86 -7.13
C PHE A 411 5.57 -24.36 -6.84
N PRO A 412 6.20 -25.07 -7.79
CA PRO A 412 7.53 -25.67 -7.57
C PRO A 412 8.64 -24.64 -7.37
N LYS A 413 8.42 -23.37 -7.75
CA LYS A 413 9.32 -22.24 -7.48
C LYS A 413 9.26 -21.74 -6.04
N ASP A 414 8.25 -22.14 -5.26
CA ASP A 414 8.08 -21.80 -3.84
C ASP A 414 8.76 -22.85 -2.92
N ARG A 415 9.45 -23.84 -3.50
CA ARG A 415 10.17 -24.85 -2.70
C ARG A 415 11.40 -24.19 -2.05
N PRO A 416 11.57 -24.29 -0.71
CA PRO A 416 12.81 -23.88 -0.09
C PRO A 416 13.96 -24.73 -0.66
N LEU A 417 14.96 -24.08 -1.27
CA LEU A 417 16.17 -24.73 -1.75
C LEU A 417 16.81 -25.51 -0.59
N THR A 418 16.90 -26.83 -0.73
CA THR A 418 17.62 -27.66 0.24
C THR A 418 19.13 -27.57 -0.02
N GLU A 419 19.94 -27.63 1.03
CA GLU A 419 21.42 -27.56 1.00
C GLU A 419 22.09 -28.51 -0.01
N ASP A 420 21.40 -29.56 -0.47
CA ASP A 420 21.90 -30.52 -1.46
C ASP A 420 21.74 -30.09 -2.93
N GLU A 421 21.12 -28.94 -3.21
CA GLU A 421 20.96 -28.39 -4.58
C GLU A 421 21.90 -27.20 -4.87
N PHE A 422 22.97 -27.05 -4.07
CA PHE A 422 24.08 -26.11 -4.31
C PHE A 422 25.34 -26.78 -4.87
#